data_AF-A0AAV9ECN7-F1
#
_entry.id   AF-A0AAV9ECN7-F1
#
_cell.length_a   1.000
_cell.length_b   1.000
_cell.length_c   1.000
_cell.angle_alpha   90.00
_cell.angle_beta   90.00
_cell.angle_gamma   90.00
#
_symmetry.space_group_name_H-M   'P 1'
#
loop_
_entity.id
_entity.type
_entity.pdbx_description
1 polymer ?
#
loop_
_entity_poly.entity_id
_entity_poly.type
_entity_poly.pdbx_seq_one_letter_code
_entity_poly.pdbx_strand_id
1 'polypeptide(L)' 'MPSLKVNSGLVKPGDVGRIMARKPKDVWAVRLTIGTYLLDAKYFKPLDIDQ' A
#
# COMPACT_ATOMS: atom_id res chain seq x y z
N MET A 1 -9.20 -14.68 -11.67
CA MET A 1 -8.08 -13.75 -11.93
C MET A 1 -7.66 -13.17 -10.59
N PRO A 2 -6.49 -13.53 -10.02
CA PRO A 2 -6.05 -12.95 -8.75
C PRO A 2 -5.87 -11.45 -8.96
N SER A 3 -6.56 -10.64 -8.16
CA SER A 3 -6.61 -9.18 -8.32
C SER A 3 -5.33 -8.49 -7.85
N LEU A 4 -4.55 -9.15 -7.00
CA LEU A 4 -3.23 -8.70 -6.55
C LEU A 4 -2.15 -9.39 -7.37
N LYS A 5 -1.22 -8.60 -7.89
CA LYS A 5 -0.06 -9.05 -8.67
C LYS A 5 1.22 -8.88 -7.84
N VAL A 6 2.22 -9.71 -8.16
CA VAL A 6 3.57 -9.55 -7.58
C VAL A 6 4.12 -8.18 -7.97
N ASN A 7 4.65 -7.47 -6.99
CA ASN A 7 5.31 -6.19 -7.20
C ASN A 7 6.68 -6.42 -7.86
N SER A 8 6.85 -5.97 -9.11
CA SER A 8 8.08 -6.10 -9.89
C SER A 8 9.05 -4.91 -9.68
N GLY A 9 9.11 -4.36 -8.48
CA GLY A 9 9.96 -3.21 -8.13
C GLY A 9 9.35 -1.84 -8.40
N LEU A 10 8.03 -1.77 -8.64
CA LEU A 10 7.31 -0.50 -8.79
C LEU A 10 7.20 0.23 -7.45
N VAL A 11 6.84 -0.50 -6.40
CA VAL A 11 6.86 0.00 -5.01
C VAL A 11 8.13 -0.51 -4.35
N LYS A 12 8.87 0.34 -3.66
CA LYS A 12 10.13 -0.02 -3.01
C LYS A 12 9.99 0.05 -1.48
N PRO A 13 10.80 -0.72 -0.74
CA PRO A 13 10.92 -0.53 0.70
C PRO A 13 11.29 0.93 1.02
N GLY A 14 10.56 1.55 1.95
CA GLY A 14 10.74 2.96 2.31
C GLY A 14 9.83 3.92 1.54
N ASP A 15 9.14 3.49 0.48
CA ASP A 15 8.11 4.31 -0.15
C ASP A 15 6.97 4.58 0.84
N VAL A 16 6.61 5.85 0.94
CA VAL A 16 5.54 6.32 1.82
C VAL A 16 4.36 6.78 0.99
N GLY A 17 3.16 6.41 1.40
CA GLY A 17 1.93 6.80 0.73
C GLY A 17 0.80 7.11 1.71
N ARG A 18 -0.26 7.72 1.18
CA ARG A 18 -1.47 8.02 1.93
C ARG A 18 -2.46 6.86 1.81
N ILE A 19 -2.96 6.36 2.93
CA ILE A 19 -4.06 5.39 2.93
C ILE A 19 -5.33 6.10 2.47
N MET A 20 -5.89 5.66 1.35
CA MET A 20 -7.13 6.19 0.78
C MET A 20 -8.35 5.39 1.23
N ALA A 21 -8.22 4.07 1.36
CA ALA A 21 -9.28 3.21 1.85
C ALA A 21 -8.73 1.89 2.41
N ARG A 22 -9.34 1.38 3.47
CA ARG A 22 -9.14 0.00 3.94
C ARG A 22 -10.18 -0.90 3.26
N LYS A 23 -9.74 -2.04 2.71
CA LYS A 23 -10.58 -3.04 2.05
C LYS A 23 -10.57 -4.35 2.86
N PRO A 24 -11.50 -5.27 2.61
CA PRO A 24 -11.49 -6.59 3.25
C PRO A 24 -10.18 -7.35 3.02
N LYS A 25 -9.89 -8.33 3.89
CA LYS A 25 -8.67 -9.17 3.86
C LYS A 25 -7.37 -8.36 4.02
N ASP A 26 -7.43 -7.31 4.83
CA ASP A 26 -6.28 -6.46 5.16
C ASP A 26 -5.58 -5.85 3.93
N VAL A 27 -6.34 -5.59 2.86
CA VAL A 27 -5.81 -4.89 1.66
C VAL A 27 -6.14 -3.41 1.76
N TRP A 28 -5.17 -2.54 1.53
CA TRP A 28 -5.36 -1.09 1.58
C TRP A 28 -5.15 -0.48 0.20
N ALA A 29 -6.00 0.48 -0.17
CA ALA A 29 -5.76 1.36 -1.30
C ALA A 29 -4.85 2.50 -0.83
N VAL A 30 -3.63 2.57 -1.39
CA VAL A 30 -2.61 3.54 -1.00
C VAL A 30 -2.28 4.42 -2.20
N ARG A 31 -2.33 5.75 -2.01
CA ARG A 31 -1.85 6.73 -2.98
C ARG A 31 -0.36 6.97 -2.74
N LEU A 32 0.45 6.53 -3.70
CA LEU A 32 1.88 6.83 -3.83
C LEU A 32 2.07 7.93 -4.87
N THR A 33 3.29 8.48 -4.94
CA THR A 33 3.66 9.48 -5.98
C THR A 33 3.48 8.92 -7.39
N ILE A 34 3.76 7.63 -7.59
CA ILE A 34 3.66 6.94 -8.88
C ILE A 34 2.23 6.51 -9.25
N GLY A 35 1.27 6.60 -8.33
CA GLY A 35 -0.12 6.19 -8.58
C GLY A 35 -0.82 5.58 -7.36
N THR A 36 -2.02 5.07 -7.58
CA THR A 36 -2.80 4.39 -6.54
C THR A 36 -2.70 2.87 -6.71
N TYR A 37 -2.34 2.17 -5.64
CA TYR A 37 -2.16 0.72 -5.64
C TYR A 37 -2.96 0.06 -4.52
N LEU A 38 -3.34 -1.21 -4.75
CA LEU A 38 -3.84 -2.09 -3.70
C LEU A 38 -2.66 -2.86 -3.11
N LEU A 39 -2.47 -2.72 -1.81
CA LEU A 39 -1.34 -3.29 -1.08
C LEU A 39 -1.85 -4.14 0.08
N ASP A 40 -1.26 -5.30 0.29
CA ASP A 40 -1.54 -6.15 1.45
C ASP A 40 -0.86 -5.55 2.68
N ALA A 41 -1.63 -5.23 3.72
CA ALA A 41 -1.17 -4.53 4.91
C ALA A 41 -0.12 -5.31 5.70
N LYS A 42 0.05 -6.62 5.48
CA LYS A 42 1.13 -7.38 6.14
C LYS A 42 2.54 -6.95 5.73
N TYR A 43 2.69 -6.27 4.57
CA TYR A 43 3.97 -5.81 4.07
C TYR A 43 4.28 -4.34 4.40
N PHE A 44 3.35 -3.65 5.06
CA PHE A 44 3.47 -2.23 5.34
C PHE A 44 3.06 -1.96 6.78
N LYS A 45 3.58 -0.88 7.36
CA LYS A 45 3.15 -0.40 8.67
C LYS A 45 2.60 1.02 8.53
N PRO A 46 1.60 1.40 9.34
CA PRO A 46 1.27 2.81 9.52
C PRO A 46 2.53 3.57 9.95
N LEU A 47 2.67 4.80 9.47
CA LEU A 47 3.64 5.72 10.04
C LEU A 47 3.01 6.33 11.29
N ASP A 48 3.67 6.18 12.42
CA ASP A 48 3.37 6.98 13.60
C ASP A 48 3.88 8.39 13.31
N ILE A 49 2.96 9.26 12.94
CA ILE A 49 3.22 10.69 12.86
C ILE A 49 2.89 11.21 14.24
N ASP A 50 3.90 11.25 15.12
CA ASP A 50 3.81 12.03 16.34
C ASP A 50 3.49 13.47 15.92
N GLN A 51 2.34 13.96 16.35
CA GLN A 51 1.80 15.26 15.98
C GLN A 51 2.60 16.41 16.61
#